data_AF-A0A4R2LHW7-F1
#
_entry.id   AF-A0A4R2LHW7-F1
#
_cell.length_a   1.000
_cell.length_b   1.000
_cell.length_c   1.000
_cell.angle_alpha   90.00
_cell.angle_beta   90.00
_cell.angle_gamma   90.00
#
_symmetry.space_group_name_H-M   'P 1'
#
loop_
_entity.id
_entity.type
_entity.pdbx_description
1 polymer ?
#
loop_
_entity_poly.entity_id
_entity_poly.type
_entity_poly.pdbx_seq_one_letter_code
_entity_poly.pdbx_strand_id
1 'polypeptide(L)'
;MPLPVFVSAPSSLSPQQNEVRDGIVALLAEQDFEARALGRSDYPADLPLREVYALARHCAGGVILGFAQFEAAGGTWKQGTPGERREAGTVRFPSPWNHLESGILYGLSLPLLAFREPGISGGIFDPGTADIFVHDMPVPPLAPATTTALRQVFLKWGGRVREQYYRQVAP
;
A
#
# COMPACT_ATOMS: atom_id res chain seq x y z
N MET A 1 -9.28 -16.19 -14.47
CA MET A 1 -9.80 -14.84 -14.16
C MET A 1 -8.82 -14.20 -13.20
N PRO A 2 -8.40 -12.95 -13.43
CA PRO A 2 -7.49 -12.27 -12.50
C PRO A 2 -8.16 -12.07 -11.14
N LEU A 3 -7.37 -12.13 -10.06
CA LEU A 3 -7.88 -11.94 -8.70
C LEU A 3 -7.83 -10.44 -8.36
N PRO A 4 -8.94 -9.85 -7.89
CA PRO A 4 -8.96 -8.44 -7.51
C PRO A 4 -8.08 -8.18 -6.28
N VAL A 5 -7.24 -7.17 -6.33
CA VAL A 5 -6.39 -6.72 -5.23
C VAL A 5 -6.56 -5.22 -5.03
N PHE A 6 -6.76 -4.80 -3.79
CA PHE A 6 -6.91 -3.39 -3.47
C PHE A 6 -5.55 -2.69 -3.57
N VAL A 7 -5.45 -1.58 -4.30
CA VAL A 7 -4.24 -0.77 -4.39
C VAL A 7 -4.49 0.59 -3.76
N SER A 8 -3.94 0.77 -2.56
CA SER A 8 -3.96 2.04 -1.82
C SER A 8 -2.83 2.93 -2.31
N ALA A 9 -3.17 4.01 -3.00
CA ALA A 9 -2.21 5.00 -3.47
C ALA A 9 -2.83 6.41 -3.40
N PRO A 10 -2.03 7.46 -3.10
CA PRO A 10 -2.50 8.83 -3.17
C PRO A 10 -3.11 9.23 -4.53
N SER A 11 -4.07 10.16 -4.48
CA SER A 11 -4.79 10.66 -5.67
C SER A 11 -3.91 11.54 -6.57
N SER A 12 -2.92 12.22 -6.00
CA SER A 12 -1.96 13.05 -6.73
C SER A 12 -0.55 12.51 -6.52
N LEU A 13 0.12 12.19 -7.62
CA LEU A 13 1.47 11.63 -7.62
C LEU A 13 2.35 12.44 -8.57
N SER A 14 3.63 12.59 -8.23
CA SER A 14 4.64 13.13 -9.14
C SER A 14 4.82 12.23 -10.37
N PRO A 15 5.42 12.70 -11.48
CA PRO A 15 5.72 11.85 -12.63
C PRO A 15 6.50 10.59 -12.26
N GLN A 16 7.51 10.70 -11.40
CA GLN A 16 8.31 9.58 -10.93
C GLN A 16 7.49 8.59 -10.08
N GLN A 17 6.63 9.10 -9.20
CA GLN A 17 5.74 8.25 -8.40
C GLN A 17 4.70 7.53 -9.26
N ASN A 18 4.18 8.19 -10.31
CA ASN A 18 3.32 7.55 -11.31
C ASN A 18 4.06 6.41 -12.02
N GLU A 19 5.31 6.63 -12.46
CA GLU A 19 6.11 5.60 -13.12
C GLU A 19 6.32 4.37 -12.22
N VAL A 20 6.64 4.58 -10.93
CA VAL A 20 6.75 3.48 -9.96
C VAL A 20 5.43 2.74 -9.80
N ARG A 21 4.33 3.47 -9.57
CA ARG A 21 2.99 2.88 -9.40
C ARG A 21 2.63 2.04 -10.62
N ASP A 22 2.82 2.57 -11.82
CA ASP A 22 2.43 1.91 -13.07
C ASP A 22 3.28 0.66 -13.29
N GLY A 23 4.58 0.69 -12.95
CA GLY A 23 5.43 -0.49 -12.93
C GLY A 23 4.93 -1.56 -11.94
N ILE A 24 4.53 -1.18 -10.73
CA ILE A 24 3.96 -2.10 -9.73
C ILE A 24 2.65 -2.71 -10.24
N VAL A 25 1.75 -1.90 -10.79
CA VAL A 25 0.46 -2.37 -11.34
C VAL A 25 0.67 -3.31 -12.52
N ALA A 26 1.64 -3.02 -13.40
CA ALA A 26 1.99 -3.92 -14.49
C ALA A 26 2.51 -5.28 -13.97
N LEU A 27 3.34 -5.28 -12.93
CA LEU A 27 3.84 -6.51 -12.31
C LEU A 27 2.74 -7.32 -11.60
N LEU A 28 1.75 -6.65 -11.01
CA LEU A 28 0.55 -7.32 -10.48
C LEU A 28 -0.24 -8.00 -11.61
N ALA A 29 -0.45 -7.30 -12.73
CA ALA A 29 -1.16 -7.85 -13.89
C ALA A 29 -0.44 -9.05 -14.51
N GLU A 30 0.90 -9.03 -14.58
CA GLU A 30 1.73 -10.17 -15.01
C GLU A 30 1.55 -11.41 -14.12
N GLN A 31 1.01 -11.25 -12.91
CA GLN A 31 0.76 -12.32 -11.94
C GLN A 31 -0.73 -12.64 -11.79
N ASP A 32 -1.56 -12.28 -12.78
CA ASP A 32 -3.02 -12.45 -12.78
C ASP A 32 -3.72 -11.76 -11.59
N PHE A 33 -3.23 -10.59 -11.18
CA PHE A 33 -3.91 -9.73 -10.21
C PHE A 33 -4.48 -8.48 -10.88
N GLU A 34 -5.75 -8.19 -10.60
CA GLU A 34 -6.44 -6.99 -11.08
C GLU A 34 -6.37 -5.91 -10.00
N ALA A 35 -5.65 -4.83 -10.26
CA ALA A 35 -5.55 -3.69 -9.33
C ALA A 35 -6.87 -2.91 -9.26
N ARG A 36 -7.40 -2.72 -8.04
CA ARG A 36 -8.62 -1.98 -7.74
C ARG A 36 -8.32 -0.81 -6.81
N ALA A 37 -8.73 0.41 -7.18
CA ALA A 37 -8.46 1.62 -6.41
C ALA A 37 -9.61 2.64 -6.50
N LEU A 38 -10.02 3.19 -5.36
CA LEU A 38 -11.04 4.23 -5.29
C LEU A 38 -10.54 5.58 -5.81
N GLY A 39 -11.46 6.32 -6.44
CA GLY A 39 -11.19 7.60 -7.08
C GLY A 39 -10.37 7.49 -8.37
N ARG A 40 -10.11 6.28 -8.85
CA ARG A 40 -9.39 6.01 -10.10
C ARG A 40 -10.09 4.95 -10.96
N SER A 41 -10.15 3.70 -10.49
CA SER A 41 -10.91 2.63 -11.17
C SER A 41 -12.37 2.58 -10.73
N ASP A 42 -12.64 2.99 -9.49
CA ASP A 42 -13.96 2.95 -8.87
C ASP A 42 -14.31 4.35 -8.31
N TYR A 43 -15.41 4.96 -8.75
CA TYR A 43 -15.84 6.30 -8.32
C TYR A 43 -16.99 6.20 -7.29
N PRO A 44 -16.87 6.83 -6.11
CA PRO A 44 -17.83 6.66 -5.02
C PRO A 44 -19.17 7.35 -5.29
N ALA A 45 -20.27 6.72 -4.87
CA ALA A 45 -21.62 7.29 -4.89
C ALA A 45 -22.13 7.64 -3.47
N ASP A 46 -21.52 7.06 -2.43
CA ASP A 46 -21.83 7.28 -1.00
C ASP A 46 -20.58 7.77 -0.21
N LEU A 47 -20.64 7.74 1.12
CA LEU A 47 -19.56 8.10 2.03
C LEU A 47 -18.25 7.34 1.71
N PRO A 48 -17.10 8.04 1.54
CA PRO A 48 -15.85 7.44 1.08
C PRO A 48 -15.38 6.19 1.84
N LEU A 49 -15.56 6.15 3.17
CA LEU A 49 -15.15 5.01 3.99
C LEU A 49 -15.98 3.75 3.73
N ARG A 50 -17.27 3.91 3.44
CA ARG A 50 -18.13 2.76 3.09
C ARG A 50 -17.73 2.18 1.75
N GLU A 51 -17.37 3.04 0.81
CA GLU A 51 -16.89 2.65 -0.51
C GLU A 51 -15.55 1.92 -0.42
N VAL A 52 -14.61 2.40 0.42
CA VAL A 52 -13.34 1.69 0.71
C VAL A 52 -13.64 0.29 1.23
N TYR A 53 -14.53 0.19 2.21
CA TYR A 53 -14.91 -1.09 2.79
C TYR A 53 -15.58 -2.02 1.77
N ALA A 54 -16.52 -1.50 0.97
CA ALA A 54 -17.22 -2.26 -0.06
C ALA A 54 -16.24 -2.79 -1.12
N LEU A 55 -15.36 -1.94 -1.64
CA LEU A 55 -14.34 -2.35 -2.61
C LEU A 55 -13.38 -3.38 -2.01
N ALA A 56 -12.89 -3.13 -0.80
CA ALA A 56 -11.98 -4.03 -0.09
C ALA A 56 -12.60 -5.42 0.12
N ARG A 57 -13.90 -5.51 0.43
CA ARG A 57 -14.61 -6.80 0.58
C ARG A 57 -14.66 -7.65 -0.68
N HIS A 58 -14.48 -7.04 -1.85
CA HIS A 58 -14.43 -7.74 -3.14
C HIS A 58 -13.00 -8.05 -3.57
N CYS A 59 -11.99 -7.69 -2.77
CA CYS A 59 -10.59 -7.96 -3.05
C CYS A 59 -10.08 -9.18 -2.26
N ALA A 60 -9.11 -9.88 -2.83
CA ALA A 60 -8.43 -11.02 -2.22
C ALA A 60 -7.18 -10.65 -1.42
N GLY A 61 -6.73 -9.40 -1.52
CA GLY A 61 -5.50 -8.88 -0.91
C GLY A 61 -5.39 -7.37 -1.07
N GLY A 62 -4.37 -6.77 -0.46
CA GLY A 62 -4.09 -5.34 -0.56
C GLY A 62 -2.62 -4.99 -0.74
N VAL A 63 -2.35 -4.01 -1.59
CA VAL A 63 -1.04 -3.39 -1.81
C VAL A 63 -1.11 -1.92 -1.42
N ILE A 64 -0.20 -1.48 -0.55
CA ILE A 64 -0.18 -0.11 0.01
C ILE A 64 1.06 0.61 -0.51
N LEU A 65 0.87 1.74 -1.20
CA LEU A 65 1.94 2.55 -1.75
C LEU A 65 2.10 3.83 -0.94
N GLY A 66 3.03 3.79 0.02
CA GLY A 66 3.42 4.88 0.90
C GLY A 66 4.35 5.86 0.20
N PHE A 67 3.82 6.63 -0.74
CA PHE A 67 4.50 7.78 -1.32
C PHE A 67 4.43 8.99 -0.38
N ALA A 68 5.46 9.82 -0.34
CA ALA A 68 5.46 11.08 0.39
C ALA A 68 4.40 12.02 -0.19
N GLN A 69 3.56 12.55 0.68
CA GLN A 69 2.47 13.49 0.35
C GLN A 69 2.57 14.80 1.15
N PHE A 70 3.25 14.75 2.29
CA PHE A 70 3.56 15.92 3.09
C PHE A 70 5.01 15.86 3.55
N GLU A 71 5.71 16.98 3.45
CA GLU A 71 7.10 17.14 3.88
C GLU A 71 7.20 18.35 4.82
N ALA A 72 7.90 18.18 5.94
CA ALA A 72 8.25 19.28 6.84
C ALA A 72 9.74 19.25 7.15
N ALA A 73 10.36 20.42 7.28
CA ALA A 73 11.81 20.54 7.54
C ALA A 73 12.25 20.05 8.92
N GLY A 74 11.30 19.80 9.83
CA GLY A 74 11.52 19.32 11.19
C GLY A 74 10.23 19.42 12.00
N GLY A 75 10.25 18.95 13.24
CA GLY A 75 9.07 18.96 14.10
C GLY A 75 9.32 18.41 15.49
N THR A 76 8.26 18.33 16.30
CA THR A 76 8.30 17.69 17.61
C THR A 76 7.26 16.58 17.65
N TRP A 77 7.71 15.35 17.83
CA TRP A 77 6.83 14.20 18.05
C TRP A 77 6.29 14.22 19.47
N LYS A 78 5.00 13.90 19.63
CA LYS A 78 4.35 13.69 20.93
C LYS A 78 4.66 14.79 21.96
N GLN A 79 4.53 16.04 21.52
CA GLN A 79 4.82 17.21 22.34
C GLN A 79 4.08 17.16 23.69
N GLY A 80 4.77 17.45 24.78
CA GLY A 80 4.25 17.42 26.14
C GLY A 80 4.13 16.03 26.76
N THR A 81 4.72 15.00 26.16
CA THR A 81 4.70 13.62 26.70
C THR A 81 6.12 13.11 27.01
N PRO A 82 6.28 12.05 27.83
CA PRO A 82 7.59 11.42 28.04
C PRO A 82 8.24 10.87 26.77
N GLY A 83 7.45 10.62 25.72
CA GLY A 83 7.93 10.21 24.41
C GLY A 83 8.22 11.37 23.46
N GLU A 84 8.28 12.60 23.97
CA GLU A 84 8.59 13.77 23.17
C GLU A 84 9.97 13.62 22.51
N ARG A 85 10.02 13.87 21.21
CA ARG A 85 11.27 13.83 20.44
C ARG A 85 11.29 14.93 19.41
N ARG A 86 12.31 15.79 19.47
CA ARG A 86 12.58 16.77 18.41
C ARG A 86 13.21 16.09 17.22
N GLU A 87 12.74 16.46 16.04
CA GLU A 87 13.23 16.03 14.75
C GLU A 87 13.77 17.26 14.03
N ALA A 88 15.08 17.27 13.80
CA ALA A 88 15.78 18.41 13.20
C ALA A 88 15.91 18.28 11.68
N GLY A 89 15.67 17.08 11.14
CA GLY A 89 15.72 16.81 9.70
C GLY A 89 14.35 16.79 9.05
N THR A 90 14.38 16.75 7.72
CA THR A 90 13.17 16.61 6.90
C THR A 90 12.40 15.34 7.27
N VAL A 91 11.14 15.50 7.63
CA VAL A 91 10.18 14.42 7.84
C VAL A 91 9.21 14.34 6.69
N ARG A 92 8.89 13.12 6.28
CA ARG A 92 7.93 12.84 5.22
C ARG A 92 6.80 11.99 5.76
N PHE A 93 5.61 12.29 5.31
CA PHE A 93 4.40 11.59 5.70
C PHE A 93 3.70 11.04 4.47
N PRO A 94 3.18 9.81 4.55
CA PRO A 94 2.33 9.25 3.50
C PRO A 94 0.95 9.90 3.58
N SER A 95 0.06 9.51 2.67
CA SER A 95 -1.35 9.88 2.82
C SER A 95 -1.93 9.22 4.08
N PRO A 96 -2.71 9.93 4.92
CA PRO A 96 -3.41 9.30 6.04
C PRO A 96 -4.36 8.18 5.58
N TRP A 97 -4.83 8.25 4.32
CA TRP A 97 -5.62 7.20 3.69
C TRP A 97 -4.89 5.87 3.61
N ASN A 98 -3.55 5.85 3.44
CA ASN A 98 -2.81 4.58 3.45
C ASN A 98 -3.01 3.84 4.77
N HIS A 99 -2.91 4.52 5.91
CA HIS A 99 -3.12 3.88 7.21
C HIS A 99 -4.57 3.43 7.40
N LEU A 100 -5.52 4.25 6.98
CA LEU A 100 -6.94 3.96 7.09
C LEU A 100 -7.35 2.73 6.27
N GLU A 101 -7.00 2.72 4.98
CA GLU A 101 -7.32 1.64 4.04
C GLU A 101 -6.65 0.34 4.48
N SER A 102 -5.39 0.43 4.92
CA SER A 102 -4.68 -0.73 5.46
C SER A 102 -5.35 -1.30 6.71
N GLY A 103 -5.85 -0.44 7.61
CA GLY A 103 -6.60 -0.87 8.79
C GLY A 103 -7.88 -1.62 8.43
N ILE A 104 -8.61 -1.14 7.42
CA ILE A 104 -9.80 -1.83 6.90
C ILE A 104 -9.44 -3.19 6.29
N LEU A 105 -8.42 -3.24 5.44
CA LEU A 105 -7.97 -4.48 4.80
C LEU A 105 -7.48 -5.50 5.83
N TYR A 106 -6.74 -5.05 6.85
CA TYR A 106 -6.32 -5.89 7.98
C TYR A 106 -7.52 -6.42 8.77
N GLY A 107 -8.50 -5.56 9.06
CA GLY A 107 -9.75 -5.97 9.71
C GLY A 107 -10.55 -7.01 8.92
N LEU A 108 -10.45 -6.99 7.59
CA LEU A 108 -11.01 -8.00 6.68
C LEU A 108 -10.14 -9.26 6.53
N SER A 109 -9.05 -9.36 7.32
CA SER A 109 -8.09 -10.47 7.26
C SER A 109 -7.48 -10.70 5.88
N LEU A 110 -7.30 -9.63 5.10
CA LEU A 110 -6.70 -9.70 3.77
C LEU A 110 -5.17 -9.68 3.85
N PRO A 111 -4.45 -10.48 3.05
CA PRO A 111 -2.99 -10.39 2.93
C PRO A 111 -2.56 -9.01 2.46
N LEU A 112 -1.61 -8.40 3.17
CA LEU A 112 -1.13 -7.05 2.91
C LEU A 112 0.35 -7.03 2.51
N LEU A 113 0.64 -6.20 1.52
CA LEU A 113 1.99 -5.85 1.05
C LEU A 113 2.10 -4.33 1.03
N ALA A 114 3.14 -3.77 1.64
CA ALA A 114 3.36 -2.33 1.69
C ALA A 114 4.70 -1.95 1.07
N PHE A 115 4.72 -0.92 0.25
CA PHE A 115 5.91 -0.26 -0.25
C PHE A 115 5.99 1.14 0.33
N ARG A 116 7.17 1.59 0.75
CA ARG A 116 7.36 2.91 1.35
C ARG A 116 8.52 3.68 0.73
N GLU A 117 8.31 4.96 0.42
CA GLU A 117 9.41 5.83 -0.01
C GLU A 117 10.42 6.08 1.12
N PRO A 118 11.67 6.45 0.79
CA PRO A 118 12.68 6.77 1.80
C PRO A 118 12.22 7.85 2.79
N GLY A 119 12.26 7.51 4.08
CA GLY A 119 11.85 8.39 5.18
C GLY A 119 10.40 8.21 5.62
N ILE A 120 9.58 7.48 4.86
CA ILE A 120 8.24 7.08 5.32
C ILE A 120 8.38 5.99 6.40
N SER A 121 7.74 6.23 7.54
CA SER A 121 7.72 5.34 8.70
C SER A 121 6.44 5.57 9.49
N GLY A 122 6.18 4.72 10.50
CA GLY A 122 4.99 4.78 11.33
C GLY A 122 3.91 3.79 10.89
N GLY A 123 3.27 3.17 11.89
CA GLY A 123 2.06 2.36 11.70
C GLY A 123 2.28 1.22 10.71
N ILE A 124 1.52 1.22 9.61
CA ILE A 124 1.55 0.16 8.60
C ILE A 124 2.91 0.01 7.89
N PHE A 125 3.74 1.06 7.91
CA PHE A 125 5.05 1.07 7.28
C PHE A 125 6.19 0.69 8.23
N ASP A 126 5.90 0.39 9.50
CA ASP A 126 6.88 -0.12 10.44
C ASP A 126 6.94 -1.66 10.38
N PRO A 127 8.13 -2.26 10.22
CA PRO A 127 8.27 -3.72 10.20
C PRO A 127 7.75 -4.33 11.51
N GLY A 128 6.95 -5.39 11.38
CA GLY A 128 6.44 -6.15 12.54
C GLY A 128 5.18 -5.56 13.20
N THR A 129 4.61 -4.45 12.70
CA THR A 129 3.33 -3.92 13.20
C THR A 129 2.16 -4.86 12.95
N ALA A 130 2.19 -5.60 11.84
CA ALA A 130 1.24 -6.63 11.48
C ALA A 130 1.95 -7.66 10.57
N ASP A 131 1.23 -8.72 10.15
CA ASP A 131 1.73 -9.74 9.21
C ASP A 131 1.78 -9.21 7.76
N ILE A 132 2.45 -8.07 7.62
CA ILE A 132 2.56 -7.21 6.44
C ILE A 132 4.01 -7.24 5.99
N PHE A 133 4.21 -7.52 4.71
CA PHE A 133 5.53 -7.40 4.10
C PHE A 133 5.77 -5.93 3.76
N VAL A 134 6.68 -5.28 4.48
CA VAL A 134 7.09 -3.90 4.17
C VAL A 134 8.37 -3.93 3.33
N HIS A 135 8.31 -3.33 2.16
CA HIS A 135 9.42 -3.18 1.23
C HIS A 135 9.72 -1.71 0.97
N ASP A 136 10.97 -1.41 0.63
CA ASP A 136 11.31 -0.09 0.12
C ASP A 136 10.72 0.11 -1.28
N MET A 137 10.27 1.33 -1.55
CA MET A 137 9.74 1.71 -2.85
C MET A 137 10.86 1.61 -3.91
N PRO A 138 10.62 0.95 -5.05
CA PRO A 138 11.65 0.87 -6.08
C PRO A 138 11.88 2.24 -6.71
N VAL A 139 13.12 2.50 -7.14
CA VAL A 139 13.53 3.77 -7.74
C VAL A 139 13.48 3.64 -9.27
N PRO A 140 12.83 4.58 -9.99
CA PRO A 140 12.89 4.61 -11.45
C PRO A 140 14.27 4.98 -12.00
N PRO A 141 14.65 4.46 -13.17
CA PRO A 141 13.95 3.42 -13.92
C PRO A 141 14.09 2.05 -13.24
N LEU A 142 13.07 1.20 -13.36
CA LEU A 142 13.10 -0.16 -12.78
C LEU A 142 14.15 -1.02 -13.48
N ALA A 143 15.32 -1.17 -12.87
CA ALA A 143 16.38 -2.04 -13.37
C ALA A 143 15.90 -3.51 -13.42
N PRO A 144 16.39 -4.34 -14.37
CA PRO A 144 15.96 -5.74 -14.51
C PRO A 144 16.10 -6.57 -13.22
N ALA A 145 17.13 -6.31 -12.43
CA ALA A 145 17.33 -6.97 -11.14
C ALA A 145 16.24 -6.59 -10.12
N THR A 146 15.90 -5.30 -10.02
CA THR A 146 14.80 -4.80 -9.17
C THR A 146 13.47 -5.40 -9.58
N THR A 147 13.18 -5.42 -10.89
CA THR A 147 11.98 -6.05 -11.43
C THR A 147 11.90 -7.54 -11.09
N THR A 148 13.02 -8.26 -11.21
CA THR A 148 13.08 -9.68 -10.83
C THR A 148 12.82 -9.89 -9.34
N ALA A 149 13.40 -9.05 -8.48
CA ALA A 149 13.15 -9.09 -7.04
C ALA A 149 11.68 -8.81 -6.71
N LEU A 150 11.07 -7.80 -7.33
CA LEU A 150 9.66 -7.47 -7.16
C LEU A 150 8.74 -8.63 -7.60
N ARG A 151 9.05 -9.31 -8.70
CA ARG A 151 8.31 -10.50 -9.12
C ARG A 151 8.33 -11.59 -8.06
N GLN A 152 9.47 -11.83 -7.40
CA GLN A 152 9.54 -12.81 -6.31
C GLN A 152 8.71 -12.39 -5.10
N VAL A 153 8.69 -11.10 -4.78
CA VAL A 153 7.83 -10.55 -3.72
C VAL A 153 6.35 -10.79 -4.05
N PHE A 154 5.91 -10.45 -5.27
CA PHE A 154 4.52 -10.67 -5.70
C PHE A 154 4.15 -12.15 -5.81
N LEU A 155 5.09 -13.02 -6.18
CA LEU A 155 4.86 -14.46 -6.20
C LEU A 155 4.60 -14.99 -4.78
N LYS A 156 5.46 -14.62 -3.81
CA LYS A 156 5.32 -15.03 -2.41
C LYS A 156 4.04 -14.49 -1.77
N TRP A 157 3.81 -13.18 -1.86
CA TRP A 157 2.59 -12.56 -1.35
C TRP A 157 1.35 -13.08 -2.07
N GLY A 158 1.44 -13.26 -3.39
CA GLY A 158 0.36 -13.76 -4.23
C GLY A 158 -0.08 -15.19 -3.90
N GLY A 159 0.78 -16.02 -3.31
CA GLY A 159 0.38 -17.32 -2.75
C GLY A 159 -0.66 -17.14 -1.63
N ARG A 160 -0.44 -16.18 -0.71
CA ARG A 160 -1.37 -15.86 0.39
C ARG A 160 -2.69 -15.27 -0.13
N VAL A 161 -2.62 -14.42 -1.16
CA VAL A 161 -3.80 -13.82 -1.81
C VAL A 161 -4.69 -14.89 -2.43
N ARG A 162 -4.10 -15.84 -3.18
CA ARG A 162 -4.85 -16.95 -3.78
C ARG A 162 -5.48 -17.86 -2.73
N GLU A 163 -4.72 -18.20 -1.68
CA GLU A 163 -5.25 -18.97 -0.56
C GLU A 163 -6.44 -18.27 0.13
N GLN A 164 -6.35 -16.95 0.32
CA GLN A 164 -7.45 -16.15 0.88
C GLN A 164 -8.67 -16.15 -0.04
N TYR A 165 -8.49 -15.94 -1.34
CA TYR A 165 -9.58 -15.96 -2.32
C TYR A 165 -10.31 -17.31 -2.32
N TYR A 166 -9.58 -18.42 -2.40
CA TYR A 166 -10.21 -19.75 -2.41
C TYR A 166 -10.89 -20.09 -1.08
N ARG A 167 -10.40 -19.59 0.06
CA ARG A 167 -11.12 -19.71 1.35
C ARG A 167 -12.45 -18.96 1.37
N GLN A 168 -12.54 -17.82 0.70
CA GLN A 168 -13.78 -17.01 0.65
C GLN A 168 -14.81 -17.57 -0.33
N VAL A 169 -14.37 -18.30 -1.35
CA VAL A 169 -15.22 -18.85 -2.42
C VAL A 169 -15.55 -20.34 -2.21
N ALA A 170 -14.83 -21.03 -1.32
CA ALA A 170 -15.14 -22.42 -0.96
C ALA A 170 -16.50 -22.50 -0.22
N PRO A 171 -17.32 -23.52 -0.54
CA PRO A 171 -18.66 -23.70 0.05
C PRO A 171 -18.65 -24.07 1.53
#